data_AF-A0A2M8L0P3-F1
#
_entry.id   AF-A0A2M8L0P3-F1
#
_cell.length_a   1.000
_cell.length_b   1.000
_cell.length_c   1.000
_cell.angle_alpha   90.00
_cell.angle_beta   90.00
_cell.angle_gamma   90.00
#
_symmetry.space_group_name_H-M   'P 1'
#
loop_
_entity.id
_entity.type
_entity.pdbx_description
1 polymer ?
#
loop_
_entity_poly.entity_id
_entity_poly.type
_entity_poly.pdbx_seq_one_letter_code
_entity_poly.pdbx_strand_id
1 'polypeptide(L)' 'MVQKVIKIGSSLGVTIPKKELNELNIVAGDEVEISISKKSSRFAKHEQLLKDLEDFMNTYDQDLKNLARR' A
#
# COMPACT_ATOMS: atom_id res chain seq x y z
N MET A 1 0.91 -9.22 -10.59
CA MET A 1 -0.30 -10.06 -10.67
C MET A 1 -1.24 -9.63 -9.55
N VAL A 2 -2.53 -9.40 -9.82
CA VAL A 2 -3.50 -9.00 -8.79
C VAL A 2 -4.24 -10.25 -8.37
N GLN A 3 -3.99 -10.74 -7.16
CA GLN A 3 -4.75 -11.86 -6.59
C GLN A 3 -6.03 -11.32 -5.95
N LYS A 4 -7.17 -11.94 -6.28
CA LYS A 4 -8.47 -11.52 -5.77
C LYS A 4 -8.68 -12.09 -4.37
N VAL A 5 -9.11 -11.24 -3.44
CA VAL A 5 -9.59 -11.67 -2.13
C VAL A 5 -11.05 -12.09 -2.29
N ILE A 6 -11.40 -13.29 -1.84
CA ILE A 6 -12.75 -13.85 -1.90
C ILE A 6 -13.29 -14.12 -0.50
N LYS A 7 -14.62 -14.07 -0.35
CA LYS A 7 -15.29 -14.42 0.91
C LYS A 7 -15.53 -15.93 0.96
N ILE A 8 -15.14 -16.56 2.06
CA ILE A 8 -15.32 -17.99 2.34
C ILE A 8 -16.07 -18.09 3.68
N GLY A 9 -17.40 -18.20 3.62
CA GLY A 9 -18.24 -18.21 4.82
C GLY A 9 -18.08 -16.93 5.65
N SER A 10 -17.63 -17.07 6.90
CA SER A 10 -17.27 -15.95 7.80
C SER A 10 -15.84 -15.45 7.61
N SER A 11 -15.02 -16.12 6.79
CA SER A 11 -13.61 -15.83 6.56
C SER A 11 -13.35 -15.20 5.18
N LEU A 12 -12.12 -14.73 4.97
CA LEU A 12 -11.63 -14.25 3.69
C LEU A 12 -10.45 -15.14 3.25
N GLY A 13 -10.38 -15.45 1.96
CA GLY A 13 -9.29 -16.20 1.34
C GLY A 13 -8.64 -15.43 0.19
N VAL A 14 -7.37 -15.72 -0.07
CA VAL A 14 -6.63 -15.20 -1.23
C VAL A 14 -6.49 -16.31 -2.26
N THR A 15 -6.76 -16.02 -3.53
CA THR A 15 -6.62 -17.02 -4.60
C THR A 15 -5.20 -17.07 -5.15
N ILE A 16 -4.47 -18.14 -4.81
CA ILE A 16 -3.15 -18.44 -5.36
C ILE A 16 -3.31 -19.16 -6.71
N PRO A 17 -2.69 -18.67 -7.80
CA PRO A 17 -2.73 -19.33 -9.10
C PRO A 17 -2.11 -20.73 -9.09
N LYS A 18 -2.67 -21.67 -9.88
CA LYS A 18 -2.17 -23.05 -9.98
C LYS A 18 -0.69 -23.15 -10.39
N LYS A 19 -0.19 -22.21 -11.19
CA LYS A 19 1.23 -22.19 -11.60
C LYS A 19 2.14 -21.99 -10.40
N GLU A 20 1.83 -21.00 -9.57
CA GLU A 20 2.58 -20.70 -8.34
C GLU A 20 2.49 -21.86 -7.34
N LEU A 21 1.31 -22.49 -7.21
CA LEU A 21 1.15 -23.68 -6.36
C LEU A 21 2.05 -24.84 -6.79
N ASN A 22 2.15 -25.11 -8.09
CA ASN A 22 2.99 -26.19 -8.63
C ASN A 22 4.48 -25.88 -8.47
N GLU A 23 4.90 -24.62 -8.68
CA GLU A 23 6.29 -24.19 -8.49
C GLU A 23 6.73 -24.32 -7.02
N LEU A 24 5.83 -24.03 -6.10
CA LEU A 24 6.08 -24.10 -4.66
C LEU A 24 5.77 -25.49 -4.06
N ASN A 25 5.25 -26.43 -4.86
CA ASN A 25 4.78 -27.76 -4.43
C ASN A 25 3.80 -27.73 -3.25
N ILE A 26 2.96 -26.70 -3.18
CA ILE A 26 1.96 -26.54 -2.11
C ILE A 26 0.70 -27.30 -2.49
N VAL A 27 0.20 -28.14 -1.59
CA VAL A 27 -1.04 -28.91 -1.77
C VAL A 27 -2.15 -28.45 -0.82
N ALA A 28 -3.38 -28.84 -1.11
CA ALA A 28 -4.52 -28.54 -0.24
C ALA A 28 -4.34 -29.26 1.11
N GLY A 29 -4.31 -28.50 2.19
CA GLY A 29 -4.09 -29.00 3.55
C GLY A 29 -2.77 -28.55 4.17
N ASP A 30 -1.86 -27.98 3.37
CA ASP A 30 -0.61 -27.44 3.89
C ASP A 30 -0.84 -26.11 4.65
N GLU A 31 -0.11 -25.95 5.75
CA GLU A 31 -0.05 -24.68 6.46
C GLU A 31 0.94 -23.75 5.78
N VAL A 32 0.53 -22.51 5.53
CA VAL A 32 1.35 -21.50 4.86
C VAL A 32 1.36 -20.22 5.68
N GLU A 33 2.56 -19.70 5.95
CA GLU A 33 2.73 -18.39 6.56
C GLU A 33 2.68 -17.30 5.47
N ILE A 34 1.71 -16.39 5.57
CA ILE A 34 1.51 -15.32 4.59
C ILE A 34 1.94 -14.00 5.19
N SER A 35 3.08 -13.47 4.74
CA SER A 35 3.51 -12.10 5.08
C SER A 35 3.02 -11.10 4.03
N ILE A 36 1.99 -10.33 4.37
CA ILE A 36 1.43 -9.29 3.50
C ILE A 36 2.10 -7.94 3.80
N SER A 37 3.09 -7.56 3.00
CA SER A 37 3.57 -6.18 2.99
C SER A 37 2.62 -5.32 2.13
N LYS A 38 1.91 -4.35 2.73
CA LYS A 38 1.23 -3.31 1.96
C LYS A 38 2.29 -2.57 1.13
N LYS A 39 2.35 -2.82 -0.18
CA LYS A 39 2.91 -1.81 -1.09
C LYS A 39 1.96 -0.63 -0.97
N SER A 40 2.42 0.41 -0.28
CA SER A 40 1.76 1.70 -0.20
C SER A 40 1.26 2.04 -1.58
N SER A 41 -0.06 2.05 -1.75
CA SER A 41 -0.66 2.50 -2.99
C SER A 41 -0.11 3.91 -3.24
N ARG A 42 0.21 4.25 -4.49
CA ARG A 42 0.69 5.60 -4.84
C ARG A 42 -0.16 6.71 -4.20
N PHE A 43 -1.44 6.45 -3.97
CA PHE A 43 -2.40 7.31 -3.31
C PHE A 43 -2.05 7.64 -1.86
N ALA A 44 -1.60 6.67 -1.06
CA ALA A 44 -1.22 6.91 0.34
C ALA A 44 0.04 7.80 0.45
N LYS A 45 1.00 7.65 -0.47
CA LYS A 45 2.17 8.55 -0.54
C LYS A 45 1.79 9.95 -1.01
N HIS A 46 0.79 10.07 -1.88
CA HIS A 46 0.34 11.36 -2.38
C HIS A 46 -0.39 12.17 -1.30
N GLU A 47 -1.26 11.53 -0.51
CA GLU A 47 -1.92 12.19 0.63
C GLU A 47 -0.92 12.65 1.69
N GLN A 48 0.08 11.83 2.00
CA GLN A 48 1.13 12.20 2.95
C GLN A 48 1.95 13.38 2.42
N LEU A 49 2.36 13.33 1.14
CA LEU A 49 3.11 14.41 0.49
C LEU A 49 2.33 15.74 0.47
N LEU A 50 1.02 15.69 0.22
CA LEU A 50 0.17 16.87 0.22
C LEU A 50 0.09 17.51 1.60
N LYS A 51 -0.04 16.71 2.66
CA LYS A 51 0.01 17.20 4.05
C LYS A 51 1.37 17.82 4.38
N ASP A 52 2.45 17.14 4.04
CA ASP A 52 3.80 17.64 4.31
C ASP A 52 4.08 18.96 3.57
N LEU A 53 3.55 19.11 2.34
CA LEU A 53 3.62 20.36 1.58
C LEU A 53 2.77 21.48 2.19
N GLU A 54 1.57 21.16 2.67
CA GLU A 54 0.69 22.13 3.32
C GLU A 54 1.30 22.64 4.64
N ASP A 55 1.87 21.75 5.44
CA ASP A 55 2.58 22.09 6.67
C ASP A 55 3.83 22.94 6.39
N PHE A 56 4.59 22.60 5.34
CA PHE A 56 5.74 23.40 4.89
C PHE A 56 5.31 24.80 4.46
N MET A 57 4.30 24.91 3.61
CA MET A 57 3.78 26.20 3.13
C MET A 57 3.26 27.06 4.28
N ASN A 58 2.56 26.47 5.25
CA ASN A 58 2.09 27.19 6.44
C ASN A 58 3.25 27.67 7.33
N THR A 59 4.26 26.83 7.52
CA THR A 59 5.40 27.16 8.37
C THR A 59 6.25 28.28 7.78
N TYR A 60 6.48 28.26 6.46
CA TYR A 60 7.36 29.19 5.77
C TYR A 60 6.60 30.28 5.01
N ASP A 61 5.30 30.44 5.19
CA ASP A 61 4.47 31.42 4.46
C ASP A 61 5.04 32.84 4.54
N GLN A 62 5.40 33.28 5.75
CA GLN A 62 5.96 34.61 5.98
C GLN A 62 7.38 34.75 5.39
N ASP A 63 8.21 33.71 5.52
CA ASP A 63 9.57 33.72 4.99
C ASP A 63 9.59 33.74 3.46
N LEU A 64 8.69 32.99 2.82
CA LEU A 64 8.48 32.99 1.38
C LEU A 64 7.95 34.34 0.88
N LYS A 65 6.99 34.95 1.61
CA LYS A 65 6.47 36.29 1.29
C LYS A 65 7.54 37.37 1.44
N ASN A 66 8.42 37.26 2.43
CA ASN A 66 9.52 38.19 2.65
C ASN A 66 10.63 38.03 1.60
N LEU A 67 10.88 36.80 1.15
CA LEU A 67 11.82 36.52 0.06
C LEU A 67 11.32 37.04 -1.29
N ALA A 68 10.02 36.88 -1.58
CA ALA A 68 9.42 37.32 -2.84
C ALA A 68 9.27 38.86 -2.96
N ARG A 69 9.32 39.58 -1.84
CA ARG A 69 9.27 41.06 -1.80
C ARG A 69 10.64 41.73 -1.88
N ARG A 70 11.71 40.93 -1.98
CA ARG A 70 13.08 41.39 -2.12
C ARG A 70 13.47 41.43 -3.59
#